data_AF-A0A7C6G9A6-F1
#
_entry.id   AF-A0A7C6G9A6-F1
#
_cell.length_a   1.000
_cell.length_b   1.000
_cell.length_c   1.000
_cell.angle_alpha   90.00
_cell.angle_beta   90.00
_cell.angle_gamma   90.00
#
_symmetry.space_group_name_H-M   'P 1'
#
loop_
_entity.id
_entity.type
_entity.pdbx_description
1 polymer ?
#
loop_
_entity_poly.entity_id
_entity_poly.type
_entity_poly.pdbx_seq_one_letter_code
_entity_poly.pdbx_strand_id
1 'polypeptide(L)'
;MSHHCPLCGKEKKEEALFCDACSNKLRAEYEVVLPESLQPHPKGGTNRPSGKEIDPLTEPVSSLQDSNEIPTNEKTGSSADELKGSFPDANTGEAVKRSSSRKAGRRLVRIAVILLLLMIAFLLYNELIRKGNLERSGWDTAIKANSVTGYLHYIENHPDGAHFEEAQAALMRLKADEADRWEVMRHSELVTELRDFLLQFPESNYAPLVKRRLDSLTWMGALHSNTSSAYSDYMMMAESGDFNGDYLAEAETRYRMLFQSYPVEQSTLDSVRIVVNGFCSALSSLDHAGLEQWFAPRVERYYFSGPLSRERLLGELLIGAARSEEPAITYIPDLEEVQLEKTLEDRYRINLPLLKSLGGTGTREQLPGYILHLELNPLFQITAVHETKPYPGAP
;
A
#
# COMPACT_ATOMS: atom_id res chain seq x y z
N MET A 1 -34.39 0.93 24.74
CA MET A 1 -33.52 0.37 23.68
C MET A 1 -33.27 -1.11 23.98
N SER A 2 -32.46 -1.85 23.24
CA SER A 2 -32.12 -3.22 23.64
C SER A 2 -31.20 -3.20 24.88
N HIS A 3 -31.60 -3.87 25.95
CA HIS A 3 -30.78 -4.01 27.17
C HIS A 3 -29.64 -5.02 27.00
N HIS A 4 -29.53 -5.67 25.85
CA HIS A 4 -28.54 -6.72 25.55
C HIS A 4 -27.52 -6.23 24.51
N CYS A 5 -26.26 -6.60 24.70
CA CYS A 5 -25.13 -6.24 23.85
C CYS A 5 -25.14 -7.04 22.54
N PRO A 6 -25.08 -6.40 21.36
CA PRO A 6 -25.17 -7.09 20.07
C PRO A 6 -23.97 -8.01 19.77
N LEU A 7 -22.83 -7.81 20.43
CA LEU A 7 -21.59 -8.57 20.17
C LEU A 7 -21.48 -9.87 20.99
N CYS A 8 -22.26 -10.03 22.07
CA CYS A 8 -22.09 -11.15 23.00
C CYS A 8 -23.36 -11.59 23.74
N GLY A 9 -24.51 -10.97 23.47
CA GLY A 9 -25.80 -11.28 24.11
C GLY A 9 -25.91 -10.91 25.59
N LYS A 10 -24.83 -10.47 26.26
CA LYS A 10 -24.87 -10.08 27.69
C LYS A 10 -25.55 -8.73 27.91
N GLU A 11 -26.14 -8.54 29.07
CA GLU A 11 -26.81 -7.30 29.47
C GLU A 11 -25.85 -6.09 29.48
N LYS A 12 -26.39 -4.89 29.23
CA LYS A 12 -25.66 -3.62 29.16
C LYS A 12 -26.48 -2.47 29.74
N LYS A 13 -25.80 -1.40 30.16
CA LYS A 13 -26.40 -0.14 30.62
C LYS A 13 -27.22 0.50 29.48
N GLU A 14 -28.35 1.13 29.80
CA GLU A 14 -29.33 1.57 28.81
C GLU A 14 -28.80 2.58 27.78
N GLU A 15 -27.91 3.48 28.21
CA GLU A 15 -27.28 4.52 27.39
C GLU A 15 -26.06 4.00 26.60
N ALA A 16 -25.56 2.79 26.90
CA ALA A 16 -24.36 2.23 26.27
C ALA A 16 -24.70 1.47 24.98
N LEU A 17 -23.83 1.54 23.97
CA LEU A 17 -23.97 0.75 22.74
C LEU A 17 -23.63 -0.73 22.98
N PHE A 18 -22.56 -1.00 23.73
CA PHE A 18 -22.04 -2.34 24.06
C PHE A 18 -21.96 -2.51 25.59
N CYS A 19 -21.78 -3.74 26.07
CA CYS A 19 -21.42 -3.97 27.48
C CYS A 19 -19.94 -3.65 27.74
N ASP A 20 -19.60 -3.31 28.99
CA ASP A 20 -18.26 -2.82 29.37
C ASP A 20 -17.14 -3.78 28.95
N ALA A 21 -17.36 -5.10 29.03
CA ALA A 21 -16.39 -6.11 28.61
C ALA A 21 -16.08 -6.08 27.09
N CYS A 22 -17.11 -5.94 26.25
CA CYS A 22 -16.92 -5.79 24.80
C CYS A 22 -16.33 -4.42 24.44
N SER A 23 -16.74 -3.35 25.14
CA SER A 23 -16.19 -2.02 24.91
C SER A 23 -14.71 -1.92 25.29
N ASN A 24 -14.26 -2.62 26.34
CA ASN A 24 -12.86 -2.66 26.72
C ASN A 24 -12.05 -3.58 25.81
N LYS A 25 -12.62 -4.71 25.35
CA LYS A 25 -11.97 -5.56 24.35
C LYS A 25 -11.72 -4.82 23.03
N LEU A 26 -12.73 -4.09 22.53
CA LEU A 26 -12.58 -3.22 21.34
C LEU A 26 -11.50 -2.15 21.51
N ARG A 27 -11.37 -1.54 22.70
CA ARG A 27 -10.31 -0.55 22.98
C ARG A 27 -8.92 -1.18 23.05
N ALA A 28 -8.79 -2.36 23.66
CA ALA A 28 -7.50 -3.04 23.83
C ALA A 28 -6.99 -3.72 22.54
N GLU A 29 -7.89 -4.11 21.63
CA GLU A 29 -7.52 -4.67 20.31
C GLU A 29 -7.36 -3.58 19.23
N TYR A 30 -7.79 -2.33 19.51
CA TYR A 30 -7.65 -1.17 18.61
C TYR A 30 -7.29 0.12 19.39
N GLU A 31 -6.08 0.19 19.96
CA GLU A 31 -5.58 1.42 20.58
C GLU A 31 -5.17 2.48 19.52
N VAL A 32 -6.14 3.28 19.09
CA VAL A 32 -5.84 4.63 18.56
C VAL A 32 -5.61 5.55 19.76
N VAL A 33 -4.35 5.74 20.14
CA VAL A 33 -3.96 6.70 21.18
C VAL A 33 -4.15 8.12 20.64
N LEU A 34 -5.28 8.72 20.97
CA LEU A 34 -5.59 10.11 20.58
C LEU A 34 -4.88 11.08 21.55
N PRO A 35 -4.03 12.00 21.07
CA PRO A 35 -3.25 12.89 21.94
C PRO A 35 -4.14 13.90 22.70
N GLU A 36 -3.64 14.33 23.86
CA GLU A 36 -4.37 15.11 24.88
C GLU A 36 -4.54 16.61 24.53
N SER A 37 -4.97 16.91 23.29
CA SER A 37 -5.14 18.28 22.77
C SER A 37 -6.57 18.62 22.31
N LEU A 38 -7.52 17.69 22.43
CA LEU A 38 -8.89 17.82 21.89
C LEU A 38 -10.01 17.68 22.94
N GLN A 39 -9.76 18.04 24.21
CA GLN A 39 -10.84 18.22 25.19
C GLN A 39 -11.39 19.67 25.16
N PRO A 40 -12.69 19.89 24.90
CA PRO A 40 -13.25 21.24 24.83
C PRO A 40 -13.56 21.81 26.22
N HIS A 41 -12.66 22.62 26.77
CA HIS A 41 -12.93 23.37 28.00
C HIS A 41 -13.89 24.57 27.77
N PRO A 42 -14.74 24.91 28.77
CA PRO A 42 -15.77 25.94 28.62
C PRO A 42 -15.23 27.39 28.66
N LYS A 43 -16.07 28.31 28.16
CA LYS A 43 -15.76 29.72 27.84
C LYS A 43 -15.34 30.58 29.04
N GLY A 44 -14.39 31.50 28.82
CA GLY A 44 -14.20 32.68 29.68
C GLY A 44 -13.13 33.69 29.22
N GLY A 45 -13.45 34.99 29.18
CA GLY A 45 -12.49 36.06 29.55
C GLY A 45 -11.66 36.81 28.48
N THR A 46 -12.30 37.64 27.65
CA THR A 46 -11.89 39.05 27.30
C THR A 46 -10.52 39.41 26.64
N ASN A 47 -10.59 40.37 25.68
CA ASN A 47 -9.59 41.41 25.29
C ASN A 47 -8.49 41.18 24.21
N ARG A 48 -8.88 41.32 22.91
CA ARG A 48 -8.58 42.47 21.97
C ARG A 48 -7.15 43.12 21.95
N PRO A 49 -6.63 43.68 20.81
CA PRO A 49 -6.46 43.19 19.42
C PRO A 49 -5.12 43.54 18.69
N SER A 50 -4.84 42.87 17.56
CA SER A 50 -4.32 43.38 16.25
C SER A 50 -4.49 42.24 15.23
N GLY A 51 -4.82 42.38 13.93
CA GLY A 51 -4.44 43.35 12.90
C GLY A 51 -3.17 42.84 12.19
N LYS A 52 -3.14 42.47 10.89
CA LYS A 52 -3.95 42.91 9.72
C LYS A 52 -4.01 41.84 8.58
N GLU A 53 -4.80 42.08 7.51
CA GLU A 53 -5.03 41.23 6.30
C GLU A 53 -3.78 41.02 5.38
N ILE A 54 -3.76 40.24 4.27
CA ILE A 54 -4.57 40.29 3.02
C ILE A 54 -4.77 38.89 2.36
N ASP A 55 -5.85 38.77 1.56
CA ASP A 55 -6.47 37.59 0.92
C ASP A 55 -5.83 37.00 -0.38
N PRO A 56 -6.28 35.81 -0.85
CA PRO A 56 -5.79 35.11 -2.06
C PRO A 56 -6.56 35.46 -3.37
N LEU A 57 -6.26 34.74 -4.46
CA LEU A 57 -6.92 34.83 -5.77
C LEU A 57 -7.42 33.46 -6.29
N THR A 58 -8.38 33.50 -7.21
CA THR A 58 -9.34 32.40 -7.47
C THR A 58 -9.25 31.81 -8.88
N GLU A 59 -9.75 30.58 -9.01
CA GLU A 59 -10.29 29.89 -10.19
C GLU A 59 -11.08 30.78 -11.19
N PRO A 60 -11.25 30.40 -12.48
CA PRO A 60 -12.28 29.39 -12.81
C PRO A 60 -12.06 28.48 -14.06
N VAL A 61 -12.98 27.51 -14.17
CA VAL A 61 -13.17 26.49 -15.23
C VAL A 61 -13.72 27.05 -16.56
N SER A 62 -13.38 26.42 -17.70
CA SER A 62 -14.25 26.32 -18.90
C SER A 62 -13.89 25.09 -19.77
N SER A 63 -14.67 24.77 -20.81
CA SER A 63 -14.70 23.44 -21.44
C SER A 63 -14.86 23.38 -22.98
N LEU A 64 -14.48 22.22 -23.53
CA LEU A 64 -14.91 21.56 -24.80
C LEU A 64 -14.40 22.02 -26.19
N GLN A 65 -14.15 20.96 -27.01
CA GLN A 65 -14.34 20.81 -28.47
C GLN A 65 -13.38 21.48 -29.49
N ASP A 66 -12.55 20.63 -30.12
CA ASP A 66 -12.64 20.18 -31.54
C ASP A 66 -11.66 18.99 -31.72
N SER A 67 -11.53 18.19 -32.79
CA SER A 67 -12.32 17.70 -33.94
C SER A 67 -11.30 17.33 -35.04
N ASN A 68 -11.53 16.24 -35.81
CA ASN A 68 -11.14 16.00 -37.23
C ASN A 68 -11.26 14.49 -37.58
N GLU A 69 -12.15 14.12 -38.52
CA GLU A 69 -11.91 13.75 -39.95
C GLU A 69 -11.60 12.24 -40.17
N ILE A 70 -12.31 11.43 -41.00
CA ILE A 70 -12.72 11.52 -42.44
C ILE A 70 -11.51 11.20 -43.36
N PRO A 71 -11.59 10.47 -44.52
CA PRO A 71 -12.71 10.24 -45.46
C PRO A 71 -13.06 8.75 -45.78
N THR A 72 -13.48 8.35 -47.00
CA THR A 72 -14.89 8.18 -47.49
C THR A 72 -14.94 7.26 -48.74
N ASN A 73 -16.05 6.50 -48.95
CA ASN A 73 -16.65 6.19 -50.27
C ASN A 73 -18.01 5.48 -50.10
N GLU A 74 -19.16 5.98 -50.60
CA GLU A 74 -19.66 5.99 -52.01
C GLU A 74 -20.07 4.58 -52.54
N LYS A 75 -21.23 4.33 -53.16
CA LYS A 75 -22.15 5.14 -54.04
C LYS A 75 -23.66 4.86 -53.76
N THR A 76 -24.62 5.81 -53.89
CA THR A 76 -25.28 6.40 -55.09
C THR A 76 -26.10 5.40 -55.93
N GLY A 77 -27.34 5.62 -56.39
CA GLY A 77 -28.37 6.71 -56.29
C GLY A 77 -29.76 6.06 -56.56
N SER A 78 -30.83 6.61 -57.18
CA SER A 78 -31.41 7.94 -57.55
C SER A 78 -32.75 7.61 -58.27
N SER A 79 -33.85 8.38 -58.38
CA SER A 79 -34.31 9.75 -58.04
C SER A 79 -35.82 9.65 -57.63
N ALA A 80 -36.57 10.61 -57.07
CA ALA A 80 -36.66 12.09 -57.13
C ALA A 80 -37.50 12.67 -58.30
N ASP A 81 -38.12 13.84 -58.03
CA ASP A 81 -38.93 14.76 -58.89
C ASP A 81 -40.40 14.37 -59.20
N GLU A 82 -41.43 15.25 -59.23
CA GLU A 82 -41.67 16.66 -58.81
C GLU A 82 -43.22 16.92 -58.78
N LEU A 83 -43.91 18.00 -58.35
CA LEU A 83 -43.64 19.32 -57.70
C LEU A 83 -44.92 19.82 -56.92
N LYS A 84 -44.88 21.08 -56.43
CA LYS A 84 -45.92 22.00 -55.87
C LYS A 84 -47.25 22.08 -56.67
N GLY A 85 -48.38 22.59 -56.15
CA GLY A 85 -48.69 23.12 -54.81
C GLY A 85 -49.89 24.12 -54.81
N SER A 86 -50.02 24.94 -53.73
CA SER A 86 -51.00 26.03 -53.48
C SER A 86 -52.33 25.69 -52.76
N PHE A 87 -52.78 26.62 -51.90
CA PHE A 87 -54.10 26.68 -51.24
C PHE A 87 -55.03 27.70 -51.99
N PRO A 88 -56.34 27.75 -51.69
CA PRO A 88 -56.85 28.75 -50.72
C PRO A 88 -58.10 28.32 -49.88
N ASP A 89 -58.53 29.19 -48.96
CA ASP A 89 -59.69 29.03 -48.06
C ASP A 89 -61.08 29.29 -48.70
N ALA A 90 -62.15 28.74 -48.08
CA ALA A 90 -63.46 29.39 -47.94
C ALA A 90 -64.37 28.69 -46.90
N ASN A 91 -65.15 29.48 -46.14
CA ASN A 91 -66.22 29.00 -45.25
C ASN A 91 -67.52 28.69 -46.01
N THR A 92 -68.35 27.76 -45.51
CA THR A 92 -69.75 27.99 -45.07
C THR A 92 -70.54 26.68 -44.84
N GLY A 93 -71.64 26.77 -44.09
CA GLY A 93 -72.81 25.89 -44.28
C GLY A 93 -73.09 24.86 -43.17
N GLU A 94 -74.17 25.08 -42.42
CA GLU A 94 -74.75 24.07 -41.54
C GLU A 94 -75.46 22.96 -42.34
N ALA A 95 -75.42 21.71 -41.84
CA ALA A 95 -76.51 20.75 -42.06
C ALA A 95 -76.49 19.63 -41.01
N VAL A 96 -77.48 19.60 -40.12
CA VAL A 96 -77.68 18.47 -39.19
C VAL A 96 -78.11 17.23 -39.97
N LYS A 97 -77.27 16.18 -39.97
CA LYS A 97 -77.69 14.80 -40.27
C LYS A 97 -77.32 13.83 -39.16
N ARG A 98 -78.25 13.70 -38.20
CA ARG A 98 -78.36 12.47 -37.39
C ARG A 98 -78.60 11.31 -38.36
N SER A 99 -77.58 10.49 -38.63
CA SER A 99 -77.75 9.18 -39.28
C SER A 99 -77.16 8.09 -38.39
N SER A 100 -77.96 7.07 -38.14
CA SER A 100 -77.61 5.99 -37.22
C SER A 100 -76.66 4.98 -37.87
N SER A 101 -75.55 4.66 -37.21
CA SER A 101 -74.96 3.34 -37.39
C SER A 101 -74.18 2.88 -36.16
N ARG A 102 -74.46 1.65 -35.71
CA ARG A 102 -73.65 0.91 -34.72
C ARG A 102 -72.32 0.42 -35.34
N LYS A 103 -71.73 1.20 -36.26
CA LYS A 103 -70.55 0.84 -37.08
C LYS A 103 -69.30 1.67 -36.76
N ALA A 104 -69.42 2.88 -36.20
CA ALA A 104 -68.27 3.70 -35.79
C ALA A 104 -67.53 3.10 -34.58
N GLY A 105 -68.26 2.76 -33.51
CA GLY A 105 -67.70 2.02 -32.36
C GLY A 105 -67.06 0.68 -32.78
N ARG A 106 -67.62 -0.02 -33.77
CA ARG A 106 -67.01 -1.24 -34.38
C ARG A 106 -65.75 -0.97 -35.23
N ARG A 107 -65.32 0.28 -35.43
CA ARG A 107 -63.97 0.61 -35.93
C ARG A 107 -63.03 0.92 -34.78
N LEU A 108 -63.44 1.78 -33.83
CA LEU A 108 -62.65 2.10 -32.64
C LEU A 108 -62.32 0.86 -31.79
N VAL A 109 -63.29 -0.03 -31.57
CA VAL A 109 -63.05 -1.32 -30.88
C VAL A 109 -62.11 -2.23 -31.69
N ARG A 110 -62.14 -2.21 -33.02
CA ARG A 110 -61.18 -2.97 -33.84
C ARG A 110 -59.77 -2.39 -33.76
N ILE A 111 -59.63 -1.07 -33.76
CA ILE A 111 -58.35 -0.38 -33.55
C ILE A 111 -57.81 -0.68 -32.14
N ALA A 112 -58.65 -0.61 -31.11
CA ALA A 112 -58.27 -0.96 -29.74
C ALA A 112 -57.86 -2.44 -29.59
N VAL A 113 -58.55 -3.38 -30.24
CA VAL A 113 -58.16 -4.80 -30.28
C VAL A 113 -56.84 -5.00 -31.03
N ILE A 114 -56.60 -4.30 -32.14
CA ILE A 114 -55.32 -4.36 -32.86
C ILE A 114 -54.19 -3.78 -32.01
N LEU A 115 -54.40 -2.64 -31.34
CA LEU A 115 -53.42 -2.05 -30.41
C LEU A 115 -53.15 -2.97 -29.20
N LEU A 116 -54.17 -3.64 -28.67
CA LEU A 116 -54.02 -4.63 -27.60
C LEU A 116 -53.20 -5.84 -28.07
N LEU A 117 -53.46 -6.36 -29.27
CA LEU A 117 -52.68 -7.46 -29.87
C LEU A 117 -51.23 -7.04 -30.16
N LEU A 118 -50.99 -5.82 -30.63
CA LEU A 118 -49.65 -5.27 -30.83
C LEU A 118 -48.91 -5.06 -29.50
N MET A 119 -49.60 -4.61 -28.46
CA MET A 119 -49.01 -4.45 -27.12
C MET A 119 -48.66 -5.81 -26.49
N ILE A 120 -49.54 -6.81 -26.60
CA ILE A 120 -49.25 -8.19 -26.18
C ILE A 120 -48.06 -8.76 -26.98
N ALA A 121 -48.03 -8.58 -28.31
CA ALA A 121 -46.91 -9.02 -29.14
C ALA A 121 -45.58 -8.32 -28.80
N PHE A 122 -45.62 -7.02 -28.47
CA PHE A 122 -44.47 -6.26 -28.01
C PHE A 122 -43.95 -6.76 -26.66
N LEU A 123 -44.84 -7.02 -25.70
CA LEU A 123 -44.46 -7.61 -24.41
C LEU A 123 -43.85 -9.01 -24.60
N LEU A 124 -44.47 -9.89 -25.40
CA LEU A 124 -43.94 -11.22 -25.69
C LEU A 124 -42.58 -11.16 -26.41
N TYR A 125 -42.39 -10.23 -27.35
CA TYR A 125 -41.10 -10.02 -28.01
C TYR A 125 -40.03 -9.52 -27.03
N ASN A 126 -40.35 -8.54 -26.19
CA ASN A 126 -39.42 -8.02 -25.18
C ASN A 126 -39.02 -9.10 -24.17
N GLU A 127 -39.99 -9.83 -23.66
CA GLU A 127 -39.82 -10.75 -22.54
C GLU A 127 -39.23 -12.10 -22.95
N LEU A 128 -39.57 -12.61 -24.13
CA LEU A 128 -39.13 -13.93 -24.59
C LEU A 128 -37.93 -13.85 -25.56
N ILE A 129 -37.96 -12.91 -26.51
CA ILE A 129 -36.92 -12.82 -27.55
C ILE A 129 -35.80 -11.87 -27.12
N ARG A 130 -36.13 -10.66 -26.63
CA ARG A 130 -35.10 -9.67 -26.30
C ARG A 130 -34.33 -10.05 -25.03
N LYS A 131 -35.02 -10.43 -23.95
CA LYS A 131 -34.34 -10.92 -22.73
C LYS A 131 -33.51 -12.17 -22.99
N GLY A 132 -34.07 -13.19 -23.64
CA GLY A 132 -33.34 -14.44 -23.93
C GLY A 132 -32.10 -14.26 -24.80
N ASN A 133 -32.14 -13.37 -25.80
CA ASN A 133 -30.95 -13.06 -26.60
C ASN A 133 -29.89 -12.25 -25.82
N LEU A 134 -30.31 -11.36 -24.92
CA LEU A 134 -29.41 -10.59 -24.06
C LEU A 134 -28.75 -11.47 -23.00
N GLU A 135 -29.52 -12.31 -22.32
CA GLU A 135 -29.04 -13.29 -21.33
C GLU A 135 -28.02 -14.25 -21.95
N ARG A 136 -28.33 -14.83 -23.12
CA ARG A 136 -27.41 -15.69 -23.85
C ARG A 136 -26.11 -14.97 -24.24
N SER A 137 -26.21 -13.71 -24.68
CA SER A 137 -25.04 -12.88 -25.02
C SER A 137 -24.19 -12.52 -23.79
N GLY A 138 -24.84 -12.31 -22.64
CA GLY A 138 -24.19 -12.11 -21.35
C GLY A 138 -23.46 -13.36 -20.87
N TRP A 139 -24.10 -14.54 -20.98
CA TRP A 139 -23.52 -15.83 -20.63
C TRP A 139 -22.33 -16.20 -21.52
N ASP A 140 -22.48 -16.03 -22.83
CA ASP A 140 -21.39 -16.16 -23.81
C ASP A 140 -20.19 -15.28 -23.45
N THR A 141 -20.42 -14.07 -22.93
CA THR A 141 -19.37 -13.14 -22.49
C THR A 141 -18.76 -13.58 -21.16
N ALA A 142 -19.56 -14.05 -20.19
CA ALA A 142 -19.09 -14.55 -18.91
C ALA A 142 -18.20 -15.81 -19.06
N ILE A 143 -18.59 -16.77 -19.91
CA ILE A 143 -17.75 -17.92 -20.26
C ILE A 143 -16.43 -17.48 -20.93
N LYS A 144 -16.48 -16.52 -21.88
CA LYS A 144 -15.29 -16.04 -22.59
C LYS A 144 -14.33 -15.28 -21.66
N ALA A 145 -14.84 -14.58 -20.65
CA ALA A 145 -14.03 -13.95 -19.62
C ALA A 145 -13.50 -14.94 -18.59
N ASN A 146 -14.29 -15.97 -18.23
CA ASN A 146 -14.02 -16.97 -17.20
C ASN A 146 -13.45 -16.37 -15.90
N SER A 147 -14.00 -15.23 -15.47
CA SER A 147 -13.49 -14.43 -14.36
C SER A 147 -14.57 -14.18 -13.32
N VAL A 148 -14.14 -13.89 -12.08
CA VAL A 148 -15.01 -13.46 -10.97
C VAL A 148 -15.90 -12.30 -11.39
N THR A 149 -15.33 -11.29 -12.06
CA THR A 149 -16.06 -10.11 -12.56
C THR A 149 -17.05 -10.45 -13.68
N GLY A 150 -16.70 -11.35 -14.61
CA GLY A 150 -17.58 -11.77 -15.70
C GLY A 150 -18.81 -12.54 -15.21
N TYR A 151 -18.64 -13.48 -14.28
CA TYR A 151 -19.76 -14.21 -13.70
C TYR A 151 -20.62 -13.33 -12.77
N LEU A 152 -20.01 -12.43 -11.97
CA LEU A 152 -20.77 -11.46 -11.17
C LEU A 152 -21.61 -10.52 -12.04
N HIS A 153 -21.03 -9.95 -13.10
CA HIS A 153 -21.76 -9.07 -14.03
C HIS A 153 -22.93 -9.80 -14.72
N TYR A 154 -22.76 -11.08 -15.05
CA TYR A 154 -23.86 -11.90 -15.57
C TYR A 154 -24.97 -12.11 -14.51
N ILE A 155 -24.60 -12.49 -13.29
CA ILE A 155 -25.52 -12.71 -12.16
C ILE A 155 -26.34 -11.44 -11.84
N GLU A 156 -25.70 -10.27 -11.87
CA GLU A 156 -26.34 -8.97 -11.59
C GLU A 156 -27.33 -8.54 -12.69
N ASN A 157 -26.99 -8.76 -13.97
CA ASN A 157 -27.86 -8.40 -15.09
C ASN A 157 -28.96 -9.44 -15.40
N HIS A 158 -28.75 -10.70 -14.99
CA HIS A 158 -29.63 -11.83 -15.31
C HIS A 158 -29.94 -12.70 -14.06
N PRO A 159 -30.56 -12.13 -13.00
CA PRO A 159 -30.86 -12.86 -11.76
C PRO A 159 -31.85 -14.02 -11.95
N ASP A 160 -32.76 -13.92 -12.92
CA ASP A 160 -33.67 -15.01 -13.34
C ASP A 160 -33.17 -15.75 -14.61
N GLY A 161 -31.87 -15.65 -14.93
CA GLY A 161 -31.27 -16.23 -16.14
C GLY A 161 -31.19 -17.76 -16.08
N ALA A 162 -31.27 -18.44 -17.23
CA ALA A 162 -31.22 -19.89 -17.31
C ALA A 162 -29.88 -20.46 -16.80
N HIS A 163 -28.79 -19.71 -17.02
CA HIS A 163 -27.44 -20.08 -16.57
C HIS A 163 -27.05 -19.48 -15.21
N PHE A 164 -28.00 -19.00 -14.39
CA PHE A 164 -27.71 -18.40 -13.06
C PHE A 164 -26.95 -19.36 -12.13
N GLU A 165 -27.44 -20.58 -11.96
CA GLU A 165 -26.83 -21.62 -11.13
C GLU A 165 -25.43 -22.02 -11.65
N GLU A 166 -25.26 -22.09 -12.98
CA GLU A 166 -23.97 -22.38 -13.62
C GLU A 166 -22.95 -21.27 -13.38
N ALA A 167 -23.36 -20.00 -13.49
CA ALA A 167 -22.53 -18.84 -13.19
C ALA A 167 -22.14 -18.79 -11.70
N GLN A 168 -23.08 -19.10 -10.79
CA GLN A 168 -22.81 -19.14 -9.35
C GLN A 168 -21.83 -20.27 -9.01
N ALA A 169 -22.01 -21.47 -9.58
CA ALA A 169 -21.08 -22.59 -9.40
C ALA A 169 -19.68 -22.29 -9.94
N ALA A 170 -19.57 -21.65 -11.12
CA ALA A 170 -18.30 -21.23 -11.69
C ALA A 170 -17.59 -20.16 -10.85
N LEU A 171 -18.33 -19.15 -10.37
CA LEU A 171 -17.85 -18.12 -9.46
C LEU A 171 -17.33 -18.72 -8.14
N MET A 172 -18.09 -19.63 -7.53
CA MET A 172 -17.70 -20.30 -6.29
C MET A 172 -16.46 -21.18 -6.47
N ARG A 173 -16.32 -21.88 -7.61
CA ARG A 173 -15.10 -22.62 -7.93
C ARG A 173 -13.90 -21.68 -8.04
N LEU A 174 -14.00 -20.60 -8.82
CA LEU A 174 -12.90 -19.64 -8.96
C LEU A 174 -12.46 -19.02 -7.63
N LYS A 175 -13.39 -18.80 -6.70
CA LYS A 175 -13.07 -18.30 -5.35
C LYS A 175 -12.48 -19.36 -4.42
N ALA A 176 -12.82 -20.65 -4.58
CA ALA A 176 -12.10 -21.74 -3.94
C ALA A 176 -10.67 -21.88 -4.51
N ASP A 177 -10.54 -21.87 -5.84
CA ASP A 177 -9.25 -21.93 -6.56
C ASP A 177 -8.31 -20.75 -6.20
N GLU A 178 -8.85 -19.63 -5.72
CA GLU A 178 -8.11 -18.47 -5.17
C GLU A 178 -7.72 -18.69 -3.70
N ALA A 179 -8.67 -19.09 -2.86
CA ALA A 179 -8.47 -19.30 -1.43
C ALA A 179 -7.47 -20.44 -1.13
N ASP A 180 -7.52 -21.54 -1.87
CA ASP A 180 -6.59 -22.67 -1.71
C ASP A 180 -5.14 -22.27 -2.06
N ARG A 181 -4.95 -21.43 -3.09
CA ARG A 181 -3.63 -20.88 -3.45
C ARG A 181 -3.11 -19.92 -2.40
N TRP A 182 -3.97 -19.07 -1.82
CA TRP A 182 -3.60 -18.22 -0.69
C TRP A 182 -3.21 -19.05 0.55
N GLU A 183 -3.95 -20.11 0.90
CA GLU A 183 -3.67 -20.90 2.11
C GLU A 183 -2.35 -21.70 2.02
N VAL A 184 -1.91 -22.05 0.80
CA VAL A 184 -0.55 -22.57 0.56
C VAL A 184 0.52 -21.48 0.70
N MET A 185 0.32 -20.32 0.08
CA MET A 185 1.36 -19.28 -0.05
C MET A 185 1.49 -18.34 1.17
N ARG A 186 0.47 -18.19 2.02
CA ARG A 186 0.45 -17.29 3.20
C ARG A 186 1.59 -17.47 4.22
N HIS A 187 2.27 -18.62 4.20
CA HIS A 187 3.43 -18.92 5.05
C HIS A 187 4.74 -19.00 4.26
N SER A 188 4.73 -18.62 2.98
CA SER A 188 5.92 -18.61 2.13
C SER A 188 6.89 -17.50 2.57
N GLU A 189 8.18 -17.81 2.46
CA GLU A 189 9.30 -16.88 2.57
C GLU A 189 9.83 -16.47 1.17
N LEU A 190 9.20 -16.95 0.08
CA LEU A 190 9.64 -16.73 -1.30
C LEU A 190 8.93 -15.51 -1.93
N VAL A 191 9.66 -14.39 -2.00
CA VAL A 191 9.25 -13.14 -2.66
C VAL A 191 8.67 -13.34 -4.07
N THR A 192 9.14 -14.33 -4.82
CA THR A 192 8.61 -14.67 -6.15
C THR A 192 7.17 -15.19 -6.10
N GLU A 193 6.84 -16.09 -5.17
CA GLU A 193 5.48 -16.68 -5.07
C GLU A 193 4.44 -15.62 -4.68
N LEU A 194 4.84 -14.65 -3.85
CA LEU A 194 3.98 -13.51 -3.48
C LEU A 194 3.71 -12.60 -4.69
N ARG A 195 4.73 -12.34 -5.51
CA ARG A 195 4.60 -11.56 -6.76
C ARG A 195 3.77 -12.28 -7.81
N ASP A 196 4.00 -13.57 -8.01
CA ASP A 196 3.25 -14.39 -8.98
C ASP A 196 1.76 -14.44 -8.63
N PHE A 197 1.40 -14.50 -7.34
CA PHE A 197 0.01 -14.39 -6.91
C PHE A 197 -0.59 -13.01 -7.20
N LEU A 198 0.11 -11.91 -6.94
CA LEU A 198 -0.38 -10.55 -7.24
C LEU A 198 -0.56 -10.33 -8.76
N LEU A 199 0.32 -10.89 -9.58
CA LEU A 199 0.19 -10.88 -11.05
C LEU A 199 -0.99 -11.75 -11.53
N GLN A 200 -1.26 -12.87 -10.86
CA GLN A 200 -2.34 -13.80 -11.21
C GLN A 200 -3.71 -13.35 -10.69
N PHE A 201 -3.76 -12.59 -9.60
CA PHE A 201 -4.98 -12.12 -8.94
C PHE A 201 -4.88 -10.64 -8.50
N PRO A 202 -4.80 -9.68 -9.43
CA PRO A 202 -4.70 -8.25 -9.08
C PRO A 202 -5.89 -7.76 -8.24
N GLU A 203 -7.09 -8.27 -8.51
CA GLU A 203 -8.34 -7.95 -7.81
C GLU A 203 -8.62 -8.89 -6.61
N SER A 204 -7.59 -9.47 -5.99
CA SER A 204 -7.77 -10.38 -4.85
C SER A 204 -8.08 -9.64 -3.54
N ASN A 205 -9.05 -10.15 -2.78
CA ASN A 205 -9.28 -9.72 -1.39
C ASN A 205 -8.07 -10.04 -0.48
N TYR A 206 -7.19 -10.97 -0.89
CA TYR A 206 -5.96 -11.30 -0.18
C TYR A 206 -4.79 -10.38 -0.56
N ALA A 207 -4.89 -9.60 -1.65
CA ALA A 207 -3.77 -8.77 -2.15
C ALA A 207 -3.17 -7.84 -1.08
N PRO A 208 -3.92 -7.15 -0.19
CA PRO A 208 -3.33 -6.35 0.88
C PRO A 208 -2.51 -7.15 1.90
N LEU A 209 -2.89 -8.42 2.15
CA LEU A 209 -2.15 -9.32 3.05
C LEU A 209 -0.86 -9.80 2.39
N VAL A 210 -0.93 -10.13 1.08
CA VAL A 210 0.23 -10.52 0.27
C VAL A 210 1.21 -9.35 0.13
N LYS A 211 0.73 -8.14 -0.15
CA LYS A 211 1.55 -6.93 -0.22
C LYS A 211 2.28 -6.65 1.10
N ARG A 212 1.59 -6.68 2.25
CA ARG A 212 2.24 -6.49 3.56
C ARG A 212 3.28 -7.58 3.86
N ARG A 213 3.03 -8.84 3.49
CA ARG A 213 4.02 -9.92 3.66
C ARG A 213 5.23 -9.72 2.74
N LEU A 214 5.00 -9.34 1.48
CA LEU A 214 6.03 -9.00 0.50
C LEU A 214 6.90 -7.82 0.98
N ASP A 215 6.28 -6.82 1.59
CA ASP A 215 6.94 -5.67 2.22
C ASP A 215 7.96 -6.12 3.28
N SER A 216 7.49 -6.84 4.32
CA SER A 216 8.34 -7.33 5.40
C SER A 216 9.45 -8.26 4.92
N LEU A 217 9.22 -9.09 3.90
CA LEU A 217 10.28 -9.93 3.33
C LEU A 217 11.30 -9.13 2.52
N THR A 218 10.86 -8.14 1.74
CA THR A 218 11.77 -7.28 0.97
C THR A 218 12.60 -6.41 1.92
N TRP A 219 12.01 -5.90 3.00
CA TRP A 219 12.72 -5.21 4.08
C TRP A 219 13.72 -6.12 4.81
N MET A 220 13.35 -7.34 5.17
CA MET A 220 14.28 -8.31 5.77
C MET A 220 15.42 -8.73 4.82
N GLY A 221 15.19 -8.70 3.51
CA GLY A 221 16.21 -8.83 2.49
C GLY A 221 17.14 -7.61 2.44
N ALA A 222 16.59 -6.40 2.47
CA ALA A 222 17.36 -5.15 2.51
C ALA A 222 18.22 -5.06 3.79
N LEU A 223 17.71 -5.48 4.95
CA LEU A 223 18.49 -5.61 6.19
C LEU A 223 19.59 -6.69 6.10
N HIS A 224 19.39 -7.78 5.35
CA HIS A 224 20.41 -8.82 5.15
C HIS A 224 21.56 -8.37 4.26
N SER A 225 21.24 -7.77 3.11
CA SER A 225 22.26 -7.17 2.23
C SER A 225 22.92 -5.96 2.88
N ASN A 226 22.13 -5.16 3.59
CA ASN A 226 22.55 -3.99 4.35
C ASN A 226 23.37 -2.95 3.54
N THR A 227 23.21 -2.93 2.21
CA THR A 227 23.94 -2.02 1.31
C THR A 227 23.10 -0.79 0.96
N SER A 228 23.78 0.28 0.54
CA SER A 228 23.16 1.47 -0.02
C SER A 228 22.21 1.16 -1.19
N SER A 229 22.58 0.23 -2.10
CA SER A 229 21.70 -0.24 -3.17
C SER A 229 20.44 -0.91 -2.64
N ALA A 230 20.55 -1.86 -1.70
CA ALA A 230 19.41 -2.66 -1.26
C ALA A 230 18.30 -1.81 -0.60
N TYR A 231 18.66 -0.74 0.10
CA TYR A 231 17.68 0.24 0.60
C TYR A 231 17.08 1.10 -0.52
N SER A 232 17.85 1.46 -1.55
CA SER A 232 17.34 2.14 -2.75
C SER A 232 16.36 1.27 -3.55
N ASP A 233 16.66 -0.03 -3.67
CA ASP A 233 15.83 -1.01 -4.37
C ASP A 233 14.50 -1.22 -3.64
N TYR A 234 14.52 -1.29 -2.29
CA TYR A 234 13.30 -1.32 -1.47
C TYR A 234 12.45 -0.06 -1.65
N MET A 235 13.05 1.14 -1.61
CA MET A 235 12.32 2.40 -1.81
C MET A 235 11.64 2.46 -3.19
N MET A 236 12.35 2.03 -4.24
CA MET A 236 11.79 2.00 -5.61
C MET A 236 10.56 1.08 -5.74
N MET A 237 10.57 -0.08 -5.06
CA MET A 237 9.45 -1.04 -5.07
C MET A 237 8.27 -0.56 -4.19
N ALA A 238 8.55 0.20 -3.12
CA ALA A 238 7.51 0.87 -2.36
C ALA A 238 6.84 1.98 -3.18
N GLU A 239 7.63 2.83 -3.86
CA GLU A 239 7.15 3.92 -4.71
C GLU A 239 6.42 3.44 -5.97
N SER A 240 6.78 2.29 -6.54
CA SER A 240 6.02 1.65 -7.63
C SER A 240 4.65 1.11 -7.18
N GLY A 241 4.47 0.95 -5.87
CA GLY A 241 3.30 0.31 -5.28
C GLY A 241 3.29 -1.22 -5.42
N ASP A 242 4.44 -1.90 -5.56
CA ASP A 242 4.52 -3.37 -5.48
C ASP A 242 3.93 -3.86 -4.14
N PHE A 243 4.25 -3.14 -3.07
CA PHE A 243 3.80 -3.36 -1.69
C PHE A 243 3.42 -2.03 -1.01
N ASN A 244 3.32 -1.97 0.32
CA ASN A 244 2.75 -0.82 1.04
C ASN A 244 3.75 0.34 1.25
N GLY A 245 5.03 0.01 1.47
CA GLY A 245 6.07 0.94 1.92
C GLY A 245 6.12 1.08 3.45
N ASP A 246 5.77 0.03 4.20
CA ASP A 246 5.62 0.06 5.66
C ASP A 246 6.94 0.43 6.40
N TYR A 247 8.10 0.36 5.74
CA TYR A 247 9.44 0.70 6.26
C TYR A 247 10.16 1.79 5.43
N LEU A 248 9.43 2.62 4.66
CA LEU A 248 10.01 3.60 3.73
C LEU A 248 10.93 4.62 4.44
N ALA A 249 10.56 5.09 5.64
CA ALA A 249 11.34 6.08 6.39
C ALA A 249 12.63 5.47 6.96
N GLU A 250 12.58 4.22 7.41
CA GLU A 250 13.74 3.44 7.84
C GLU A 250 14.69 3.17 6.67
N ALA A 251 14.16 2.82 5.50
CA ALA A 251 14.96 2.64 4.28
C ALA A 251 15.64 3.94 3.84
N GLU A 252 14.93 5.07 3.79
CA GLU A 252 15.50 6.39 3.48
C GLU A 252 16.61 6.77 4.48
N THR A 253 16.38 6.49 5.77
CA THR A 253 17.36 6.74 6.83
C THR A 253 18.62 5.88 6.67
N ARG A 254 18.49 4.59 6.37
CA ARG A 254 19.64 3.68 6.18
C ARG A 254 20.38 3.95 4.88
N TYR A 255 19.66 4.26 3.80
CA TYR A 255 20.24 4.76 2.56
C TYR A 255 21.12 5.99 2.81
N ARG A 256 20.61 7.01 3.53
CA ARG A 256 21.38 8.22 3.87
C ARG A 256 22.61 7.94 4.74
N MET A 257 22.58 6.92 5.60
CA MET A 257 23.73 6.54 6.41
C MET A 257 24.86 5.89 5.59
N LEU A 258 24.52 5.12 4.55
CA LEU A 258 25.47 4.30 3.80
C LEU A 258 25.88 4.88 2.43
N PHE A 259 25.06 5.78 1.86
CA PHE A 259 25.32 6.35 0.54
C PHE A 259 26.50 7.32 0.53
N GLN A 260 27.62 6.91 -0.11
CA GLN A 260 28.79 7.75 -0.29
C GLN A 260 28.58 8.78 -1.42
N SER A 261 28.22 10.00 -1.04
CA SER A 261 27.87 11.10 -1.96
C SER A 261 29.05 11.83 -2.61
N TYR A 262 30.28 11.63 -2.13
CA TYR A 262 31.50 12.31 -2.63
C TYR A 262 32.67 11.34 -2.80
N PRO A 263 33.55 11.53 -3.80
CA PRO A 263 34.73 10.71 -3.96
C PRO A 263 35.69 10.84 -2.77
N VAL A 264 36.28 9.72 -2.35
CA VAL A 264 37.20 9.62 -1.21
C VAL A 264 38.61 9.32 -1.71
N GLU A 265 39.64 9.85 -1.04
CA GLU A 265 41.03 9.47 -1.34
C GLU A 265 41.31 8.03 -0.86
N GLN A 266 41.72 7.16 -1.78
CA GLN A 266 41.92 5.73 -1.50
C GLN A 266 42.87 5.47 -0.32
N SER A 267 43.94 6.27 -0.17
CA SER A 267 44.90 6.18 0.94
C SER A 267 44.24 6.34 2.32
N THR A 268 43.29 7.27 2.43
CA THR A 268 42.50 7.56 3.64
C THR A 268 41.48 6.45 3.88
N LEU A 269 40.81 5.99 2.82
CA LEU A 269 39.82 4.91 2.89
C LEU A 269 40.45 3.57 3.30
N ASP A 270 41.64 3.24 2.79
CA ASP A 270 42.39 2.04 3.19
C ASP A 270 42.87 2.14 4.64
N SER A 271 43.30 3.33 5.09
CA SER A 271 43.65 3.58 6.50
C SER A 271 42.44 3.39 7.42
N VAL A 272 41.26 3.87 7.01
CA VAL A 272 39.99 3.65 7.71
C VAL A 272 39.62 2.17 7.76
N ARG A 273 39.73 1.44 6.64
CA ARG A 273 39.48 -0.02 6.59
C ARG A 273 40.36 -0.79 7.56
N ILE A 274 41.63 -0.43 7.68
CA ILE A 274 42.58 -1.03 8.64
C ILE A 274 42.11 -0.82 10.08
N VAL A 275 41.73 0.41 10.45
CA VAL A 275 41.22 0.74 11.80
C VAL A 275 39.92 0.02 12.10
N VAL A 276 38.96 0.05 11.18
CA VAL A 276 37.65 -0.60 11.31
C VAL A 276 37.82 -2.11 11.52
N ASN A 277 38.59 -2.77 10.65
CA ASN A 277 38.82 -4.21 10.72
C ASN A 277 39.58 -4.60 12.00
N GLY A 278 40.63 -3.83 12.35
CA GLY A 278 41.40 -4.04 13.57
C GLY A 278 40.56 -3.86 14.84
N PHE A 279 39.71 -2.84 14.89
CA PHE A 279 38.80 -2.58 16.00
C PHE A 279 37.74 -3.67 16.15
N CYS A 280 37.04 -4.04 15.07
CA CYS A 280 36.02 -5.10 15.12
C CYS A 280 36.64 -6.45 15.47
N SER A 281 37.84 -6.75 14.97
CA SER A 281 38.60 -7.95 15.35
C SER A 281 38.93 -7.97 16.84
N ALA A 282 39.51 -6.88 17.38
CA ALA A 282 39.90 -6.77 18.78
C ALA A 282 38.69 -6.76 19.73
N LEU A 283 37.55 -6.18 19.31
CA LEU A 283 36.29 -6.22 20.05
C LEU A 283 35.70 -7.64 20.08
N SER A 284 35.82 -8.40 18.98
CA SER A 284 35.35 -9.80 18.89
C SER A 284 36.21 -10.78 19.69
N SER A 285 37.52 -10.54 19.78
CA SER A 285 38.47 -11.37 20.55
C SER A 285 38.64 -10.91 22.01
N LEU A 286 38.07 -9.76 22.37
CA LEU A 286 38.31 -9.05 23.64
C LEU A 286 39.79 -8.73 23.89
N ASP A 287 40.56 -8.49 22.82
CA ASP A 287 41.96 -8.13 22.89
C ASP A 287 42.16 -6.69 23.39
N HIS A 288 42.51 -6.56 24.66
CA HIS A 288 42.84 -5.28 25.30
C HIS A 288 43.97 -4.53 24.57
N ALA A 289 45.00 -5.22 24.06
CA ALA A 289 46.13 -4.55 23.42
C ALA A 289 45.73 -3.98 22.05
N GLY A 290 44.98 -4.75 21.25
CA GLY A 290 44.35 -4.28 20.03
C GLY A 290 43.40 -3.11 20.28
N LEU A 291 42.49 -3.19 21.26
CA LEU A 291 41.59 -2.09 21.60
C LEU A 291 42.34 -0.84 22.08
N GLU A 292 43.42 -0.99 22.87
CA GLU A 292 44.26 0.12 23.32
C GLU A 292 44.95 0.86 22.16
N GLN A 293 45.35 0.13 21.11
CA GLN A 293 45.95 0.69 19.90
C GLN A 293 44.97 1.59 19.12
N TRP A 294 43.70 1.19 19.00
CA TRP A 294 42.74 1.88 18.14
C TRP A 294 42.04 3.06 18.81
N PHE A 295 41.87 3.08 20.13
CA PHE A 295 41.22 4.19 20.84
C PHE A 295 42.14 5.40 21.02
N ALA A 296 41.57 6.61 20.86
CA ALA A 296 42.21 7.84 21.29
C ALA A 296 42.27 7.91 22.84
N PRO A 297 43.23 8.62 23.46
CA PRO A 297 43.35 8.70 24.92
C PRO A 297 42.09 9.21 25.64
N ARG A 298 41.28 10.02 24.95
CA ARG A 298 39.93 10.43 25.36
C ARG A 298 38.92 9.95 24.32
N VAL A 299 37.88 9.29 24.77
CA VAL A 299 36.75 8.83 23.97
C VAL A 299 35.53 9.63 24.40
N GLU A 300 34.91 10.35 23.47
CA GLU A 300 33.76 11.23 23.74
C GLU A 300 32.45 10.45 23.90
N ARG A 301 32.34 9.28 23.25
CA ARG A 301 31.18 8.39 23.34
C ARG A 301 31.57 6.94 23.06
N TYR A 302 31.08 6.02 23.89
CA TYR A 302 31.13 4.59 23.60
C TYR A 302 29.74 3.96 23.81
N TYR A 303 29.01 3.75 22.71
CA TYR A 303 27.60 3.36 22.65
C TYR A 303 26.69 4.29 23.46
N PHE A 304 26.44 3.95 24.73
CA PHE A 304 25.61 4.70 25.69
C PHE A 304 26.45 5.43 26.76
N SER A 305 27.74 5.10 26.90
CA SER A 305 28.66 5.83 27.77
C SER A 305 29.06 7.17 27.16
N GLY A 306 28.99 8.24 27.96
CA GLY A 306 29.53 9.56 27.63
C GLY A 306 31.06 9.64 27.78
N PRO A 307 31.65 10.85 27.80
CA PRO A 307 33.10 11.01 27.70
C PRO A 307 33.90 10.36 28.83
N LEU A 308 34.90 9.54 28.47
CA LEU A 308 35.81 8.85 29.38
C LEU A 308 37.23 8.73 28.82
N SER A 309 38.21 8.37 29.68
CA SER A 309 39.55 8.02 29.19
C SER A 309 39.58 6.59 28.67
N ARG A 310 40.49 6.34 27.73
CA ARG A 310 40.73 5.03 27.12
C ARG A 310 40.99 3.93 28.16
N GLU A 311 41.82 4.21 29.15
CA GLU A 311 42.23 3.26 30.19
C GLU A 311 41.03 2.88 31.09
N ARG A 312 40.11 3.82 31.30
CA ARG A 312 38.84 3.54 32.00
C ARG A 312 37.90 2.70 31.13
N LEU A 313 37.76 3.02 29.84
CA LEU A 313 36.93 2.26 28.91
C LEU A 313 37.38 0.80 28.82
N LEU A 314 38.68 0.56 28.65
CA LEU A 314 39.24 -0.79 28.59
C LEU A 314 39.05 -1.56 29.90
N GLY A 315 39.19 -0.89 31.05
CA GLY A 315 38.88 -1.49 32.36
C GLY A 315 37.40 -1.85 32.53
N GLU A 316 36.48 -0.99 32.09
CA GLU A 316 35.03 -1.27 32.10
C GLU A 316 34.67 -2.44 31.16
N LEU A 317 35.30 -2.52 29.97
CA LEU A 317 35.12 -3.62 29.03
C LEU A 317 35.64 -4.97 29.57
N LEU A 318 36.83 -5.00 30.18
CA LEU A 318 37.37 -6.22 30.82
C LEU A 318 36.46 -6.71 31.96
N ILE A 319 35.95 -5.78 32.79
CA ILE A 319 35.06 -6.12 33.90
C ILE A 319 33.68 -6.59 33.39
N GLY A 320 33.18 -6.02 32.29
CA GLY A 320 31.95 -6.46 31.63
C GLY A 320 32.09 -7.87 31.06
N ALA A 321 33.13 -8.12 30.27
CA ALA A 321 33.43 -9.42 29.69
C ALA A 321 33.60 -10.52 30.75
N ALA A 322 34.32 -10.25 31.85
CA ALA A 322 34.53 -11.19 32.94
C ALA A 322 33.27 -11.45 33.81
N ARG A 323 32.15 -10.78 33.52
CA ARG A 323 30.86 -10.92 34.23
C ARG A 323 29.71 -11.38 33.34
N SER A 324 29.88 -11.41 32.02
CA SER A 324 28.79 -11.78 31.12
C SER A 324 28.62 -13.30 31.06
N GLU A 325 27.37 -13.75 31.13
CA GLU A 325 26.96 -15.13 30.82
C GLU A 325 26.48 -15.26 29.36
N GLU A 326 26.48 -14.16 28.59
CA GLU A 326 26.02 -14.11 27.20
C GLU A 326 27.05 -14.72 26.22
N PRO A 327 26.61 -15.32 25.10
CA PRO A 327 27.50 -15.84 24.07
C PRO A 327 28.32 -14.72 23.43
N ALA A 328 29.61 -14.99 23.19
CA ALA A 328 30.52 -14.00 22.61
C ALA A 328 30.03 -13.50 21.24
N ILE A 329 29.93 -12.18 21.11
CA ILE A 329 29.51 -11.49 19.88
C ILE A 329 30.74 -11.33 18.97
N THR A 330 30.68 -11.91 17.77
CA THR A 330 31.63 -11.62 16.69
C THR A 330 31.10 -10.46 15.85
N TYR A 331 31.94 -9.45 15.62
CA TYR A 331 31.65 -8.24 14.87
C TYR A 331 32.30 -8.34 13.48
N ILE A 332 31.49 -8.47 12.43
CA ILE A 332 31.92 -8.66 11.05
C ILE A 332 31.56 -7.38 10.27
N PRO A 333 32.51 -6.44 10.08
CA PRO A 333 32.27 -5.23 9.31
C PRO A 333 32.25 -5.53 7.82
N ASP A 334 31.34 -4.90 7.07
CA ASP A 334 31.51 -4.77 5.64
C ASP A 334 32.56 -3.68 5.37
N LEU A 335 33.61 -4.04 4.63
CA LEU A 335 34.70 -3.14 4.28
C LEU A 335 34.55 -2.55 2.87
N GLU A 336 33.63 -3.06 2.06
CA GLU A 336 33.34 -2.57 0.71
C GLU A 336 32.39 -1.35 0.78
N GLU A 337 31.29 -1.47 1.53
CA GLU A 337 30.28 -0.40 1.77
C GLU A 337 30.69 0.62 2.87
N VAL A 338 31.97 0.99 2.97
CA VAL A 338 32.44 1.97 3.97
C VAL A 338 32.17 3.41 3.51
N GLN A 339 31.23 4.08 4.17
CA GLN A 339 30.91 5.49 3.98
C GLN A 339 31.86 6.37 4.83
N LEU A 340 32.43 7.42 4.23
CA LEU A 340 33.34 8.37 4.89
C LEU A 340 32.93 9.84 4.63
N GLU A 341 32.66 10.59 5.71
CA GLU A 341 32.61 12.05 5.72
C GLU A 341 33.88 12.60 6.41
N LYS A 342 34.55 13.57 5.78
CA LYS A 342 35.62 14.35 6.44
C LYS A 342 35.07 15.69 6.91
N THR A 343 35.19 15.98 8.21
CA THR A 343 34.63 17.19 8.80
C THR A 343 35.57 18.40 8.67
N LEU A 344 35.04 19.60 8.93
CA LEU A 344 35.81 20.85 8.98
C LEU A 344 36.88 20.88 10.10
N GLU A 345 36.81 19.96 11.06
CA GLU A 345 37.76 19.82 12.17
C GLU A 345 38.89 18.82 11.87
N ASP A 346 39.05 18.41 10.59
CA ASP A 346 39.98 17.38 10.12
C ASP A 346 39.70 15.96 10.69
N ARG A 347 38.56 15.80 11.40
CA ARG A 347 38.06 14.53 11.94
C ARG A 347 37.32 13.74 10.85
N TYR A 348 37.27 12.42 11.03
CA TYR A 348 36.59 11.51 10.10
C TYR A 348 35.34 10.92 10.75
N ARG A 349 34.21 10.94 10.05
CA ARG A 349 32.99 10.20 10.39
C ARG A 349 32.83 9.03 9.44
N ILE A 350 32.54 7.87 10.01
CA ILE A 350 32.43 6.62 9.28
C ILE A 350 31.11 5.97 9.64
N ASN A 351 30.34 5.59 8.63
CA ASN A 351 29.25 4.66 8.75
C ASN A 351 29.59 3.42 7.92
N LEU A 352 29.29 2.22 8.42
CA LEU A 352 29.43 1.00 7.63
C LEU A 352 28.41 -0.07 8.06
N PRO A 353 28.04 -0.99 7.15
CA PRO A 353 27.26 -2.16 7.51
C PRO A 353 28.03 -3.06 8.49
N LEU A 354 27.31 -3.59 9.47
CA LEU A 354 27.84 -4.51 10.46
C LEU A 354 26.94 -5.74 10.55
N LEU A 355 27.55 -6.92 10.40
CA LEU A 355 26.94 -8.20 10.74
C LEU A 355 27.45 -8.64 12.12
N LYS A 356 26.54 -8.88 13.06
CA LYS A 356 26.86 -9.54 14.33
C LYS A 356 26.62 -11.05 14.20
N SER A 357 27.45 -11.87 14.85
CA SER A 357 27.21 -13.31 15.00
C SER A 357 27.39 -13.76 16.44
N LEU A 358 26.41 -14.50 16.97
CA LEU A 358 26.46 -15.06 18.33
C LEU A 358 27.13 -16.45 18.33
N GLY A 359 28.14 -16.61 19.19
CA GLY A 359 28.87 -17.88 19.36
C GLY A 359 28.22 -18.85 20.36
N GLY A 360 27.18 -19.59 19.92
CA GLY A 360 26.50 -20.62 20.72
C GLY A 360 26.90 -22.07 20.39
N THR A 361 26.59 -23.01 21.28
CA THR A 361 26.82 -24.46 21.07
C THR A 361 25.79 -25.09 20.13
N GLY A 362 26.05 -25.03 18.82
CA GLY A 362 25.34 -25.79 17.80
C GLY A 362 24.89 -24.97 16.59
N THR A 363 24.54 -23.71 16.82
CA THR A 363 24.06 -22.80 15.77
C THR A 363 24.70 -21.42 15.96
N ARG A 364 25.22 -20.83 14.87
CA ARG A 364 25.59 -19.42 14.84
C ARG A 364 24.37 -18.61 14.40
N GLU A 365 23.78 -17.87 15.32
CA GLU A 365 22.77 -16.89 14.96
C GLU A 365 23.46 -15.69 14.29
N GLN A 366 22.94 -15.27 13.15
CA GLN A 366 23.39 -14.09 12.40
C GLN A 366 22.38 -12.97 12.61
N LEU A 367 22.88 -11.79 12.95
CA LEU A 367 22.11 -10.62 13.32
C LEU A 367 22.51 -9.48 12.36
N PRO A 368 21.84 -9.37 11.20
CA PRO A 368 22.16 -8.40 10.16
C PRO A 368 21.50 -7.03 10.41
N GLY A 369 21.73 -6.07 9.51
CA GLY A 369 21.07 -4.76 9.54
C GLY A 369 21.52 -3.81 10.65
N TYR A 370 22.64 -4.07 11.31
CA TYR A 370 23.31 -3.09 12.17
C TYR A 370 24.16 -2.15 11.30
N ILE A 371 24.28 -0.88 11.70
CA ILE A 371 25.20 0.08 11.09
C ILE A 371 26.13 0.56 12.20
N LEU A 372 27.44 0.39 12.02
CA LEU A 372 28.46 0.86 12.95
C LEU A 372 28.84 2.32 12.61
N HIS A 373 28.84 3.18 13.62
CA HIS A 373 29.15 4.61 13.50
C HIS A 373 30.40 4.94 14.33
N LEU A 374 31.46 5.41 13.66
CA LEU A 374 32.72 5.80 14.28
C LEU A 374 33.04 7.27 14.00
N GLU A 375 33.64 7.97 14.98
CA GLU A 375 34.38 9.21 14.70
C GLU A 375 35.87 9.01 15.01
N LEU A 376 36.75 9.28 14.06
CA LEU A 376 38.21 9.25 14.24
C LEU A 376 38.80 10.68 14.32
N ASN A 377 39.91 10.82 15.04
CA ASN A 377 40.76 12.02 14.96
C ASN A 377 41.68 12.00 13.72
N PRO A 378 42.45 13.07 13.43
CA PRO A 378 43.40 13.10 12.31
C PRO A 378 44.50 12.04 12.34
N LEU A 379 44.72 11.39 13.49
CA LEU A 379 45.68 10.29 13.68
C LEU A 379 45.01 8.90 13.51
N PHE A 380 43.80 8.86 12.94
CA PHE A 380 42.97 7.67 12.75
C PHE A 380 42.60 6.91 14.04
N GLN A 381 42.68 7.56 15.20
CA GLN A 381 42.29 6.97 16.48
C GLN A 381 40.80 7.21 16.77
N ILE A 382 40.12 6.18 17.27
CA ILE A 382 38.69 6.19 17.58
C ILE A 382 38.41 7.13 18.76
N THR A 383 37.59 8.15 18.49
CA THR A 383 37.10 9.14 19.47
C THR A 383 35.62 8.96 19.82
N ALA A 384 34.82 8.33 18.96
CA ALA A 384 33.47 7.92 19.28
C ALA A 384 33.10 6.58 18.61
N VAL A 385 32.27 5.78 19.29
CA VAL A 385 31.66 4.55 18.78
C VAL A 385 30.18 4.56 19.15
N HIS A 386 29.30 4.18 18.23
CA HIS A 386 27.94 3.71 18.51
C HIS A 386 27.39 2.91 17.33
N GLU A 387 26.19 2.35 17.47
CA GLU A 387 25.51 1.62 16.39
C GLU A 387 24.07 2.11 16.20
N THR A 388 23.57 1.98 14.97
CA THR A 388 22.13 1.94 14.69
C THR A 388 21.70 0.48 14.57
N LYS A 389 20.61 0.12 15.27
CA LYS A 389 20.06 -1.25 15.29
C LYS A 389 19.08 -1.49 14.13
N PRO A 390 18.89 -2.75 13.68
CA PRO A 390 17.97 -3.10 12.59
C PRO A 390 16.50 -2.79 12.92
N TYR A 391 16.10 -2.92 14.18
CA TYR A 391 14.77 -2.58 14.70
C TYR A 391 14.83 -2.26 16.21
N PRO A 392 13.81 -1.57 16.78
CA PRO A 392 13.74 -1.32 18.22
C PRO A 392 13.68 -2.63 19.02
N GLY A 393 14.56 -2.78 20.01
CA GLY A 393 14.61 -3.98 20.86
C GLY A 393 15.43 -5.15 20.28
N ALA A 394 16.09 -5.00 19.13
CA ALA A 394 17.17 -5.91 18.73
C ALA A 394 18.29 -5.91 19.80
N PRO A 395 19.01 -7.05 20.01
CA PRO A 395 20.05 -7.18 21.04
C PRO A 395 21.21 -6.19 20.89
#